data_AF-A0A954FEM3-F1
#
_entry.id   AF-A0A954FEM3-F1
#
_cell.length_a   1.000
_cell.length_b   1.000
_cell.length_c   1.000
_cell.angle_alpha   90.00
_cell.angle_beta   90.00
_cell.angle_gamma   90.00
#
_symmetry.space_group_name_H-M   'P 1'
#
loop_
_entity.id
_entity.type
_entity.pdbx_description
1 polymer ?
#
loop_
_entity_poly.entity_id
_entity_poly.type
_entity_poly.pdbx_seq_one_letter_code
_entity_poly.pdbx_strand_id
1 'polypeptide(L)'
;MSNIRILSRLNSPLVIYIISILPGQLSAATEILQPEIHSEAKTEVLIEQIQPTAVSHEQGSSYVARLTIPRAADKESKSQCKLLENGKPLPFPHALHSRIREQGAGHYSHWTPGALYFSTSDSSDPRTNGRKYELVSTEVYRQKTSSFILTDSNSEISISGIIPQEPQPLKMIWQNLDANTRLTPAWKRKGAPDLSSQTAMLASILTPDMNAEEKSIAIWKFLVDWRYHYYPAEQGDEVHDPVKFLNVYGYGFCDDCATNYMVLARKAGLQSRVWGLSGHVVAETFYDGSWHMFDPDHQVFYRNQRGQIAGVEELAEQPQLITKTPTDPLGSSSELIAKLYTSTADNRVNERQPQIRETSALPVLEPLDYVEFHYTNPESVHRNYATDTPQPPVAGNGILKRMIQDLHQLKLTATNQRVWQLNWPYVILAGQINLELTSTEIPPCISVSHNQKSWTSLQGTFEKNRLHISLNDWIKKQPTAVYHCFIRLESPNQTDPAALIKQADAELRFQFAPRALAHITQGNNDFELKLATEPAGNTKGLKVSLIWKEID
;
A
#
# COMPACT_ATOMS: atom_id res chain seq x y z
N MET A 1 -54.70 61.75 -59.61
CA MET A 1 -53.49 62.39 -60.14
C MET A 1 -52.31 61.53 -59.68
N SER A 2 -51.85 60.59 -60.52
CA SER A 2 -50.66 60.72 -61.39
C SER A 2 -49.38 60.84 -60.56
N ASN A 3 -48.27 60.11 -60.72
CA ASN A 3 -47.71 59.20 -61.74
C ASN A 3 -46.48 58.55 -61.03
N ILE A 4 -46.25 57.24 -61.04
CA ILE A 4 -45.51 56.45 -62.05
C ILE A 4 -43.96 56.64 -62.04
N ARG A 5 -43.25 55.48 -61.94
CA ARG A 5 -41.84 55.12 -62.31
C ARG A 5 -40.72 55.32 -61.26
N ILE A 6 -39.68 54.47 -61.11
CA ILE A 6 -39.27 53.17 -61.73
C ILE A 6 -38.15 52.50 -60.89
N LEU A 7 -38.17 51.16 -60.86
CA LEU A 7 -37.11 50.13 -60.73
C LEU A 7 -35.79 50.42 -59.97
N SER A 8 -35.43 49.54 -59.01
CA SER A 8 -34.48 48.43 -59.29
C SER A 8 -34.07 47.62 -58.03
N ARG A 9 -34.21 46.29 -58.16
CA ARG A 9 -33.29 45.17 -57.79
C ARG A 9 -32.73 44.94 -56.34
N LEU A 10 -32.97 43.69 -55.91
CA LEU A 10 -32.18 42.73 -55.08
C LEU A 10 -32.42 42.82 -53.55
N ASN A 11 -32.54 41.75 -52.75
CA ASN A 11 -32.43 40.30 -52.92
C ASN A 11 -33.06 39.60 -51.68
N SER A 12 -33.78 38.48 -51.92
CA SER A 12 -34.11 37.31 -51.07
C SER A 12 -34.62 37.44 -49.59
N PRO A 13 -35.71 36.73 -49.21
CA PRO A 13 -36.17 36.66 -47.82
C PRO A 13 -35.38 35.63 -46.99
N LEU A 14 -35.07 36.05 -45.77
CA LEU A 14 -34.35 35.33 -44.73
C LEU A 14 -35.07 34.02 -44.33
N VAL A 15 -34.40 32.88 -44.50
CA VAL A 15 -34.82 31.60 -43.91
C VAL A 15 -34.47 31.61 -42.43
N ILE A 16 -35.48 31.57 -41.57
CA ILE A 16 -35.32 31.46 -40.12
C ILE A 16 -34.95 30.01 -39.80
N TYR A 17 -33.66 29.76 -39.55
CA TYR A 17 -33.23 28.54 -38.86
C TYR A 17 -33.40 28.77 -37.35
N ILE A 18 -34.31 28.02 -36.74
CA ILE A 18 -34.38 27.88 -35.28
C ILE A 18 -33.15 27.06 -34.88
N ILE A 19 -32.13 27.73 -34.36
CA ILE A 19 -31.03 27.08 -33.65
C ILE A 19 -31.55 26.80 -32.23
N SER A 20 -31.90 25.55 -31.96
CA SER A 20 -32.03 25.03 -30.62
C SER A 20 -30.65 25.05 -29.95
N ILE A 21 -30.37 26.10 -29.18
CA ILE A 21 -29.21 26.19 -28.32
C ILE A 21 -29.42 25.18 -27.18
N LEU A 22 -28.80 24.01 -27.29
CA LEU A 22 -28.55 23.14 -26.14
C LEU A 22 -27.80 23.98 -25.09
N PRO A 23 -28.17 23.94 -23.80
CA PRO A 23 -27.37 24.56 -22.77
C PRO A 23 -26.03 23.81 -22.72
N GLY A 24 -25.01 24.41 -23.31
CA GLY A 24 -23.64 23.99 -23.07
C GLY A 24 -23.41 24.06 -21.57
N GLN A 25 -23.08 22.92 -20.96
CA GLN A 25 -22.45 22.92 -19.65
C GLN A 25 -21.18 23.76 -19.77
N LEU A 26 -21.25 25.01 -19.31
CA LEU A 26 -20.07 25.70 -18.82
C LEU A 26 -19.56 24.85 -17.66
N SER A 27 -18.64 23.93 -17.97
CA SER A 27 -17.75 23.37 -16.97
C SER A 27 -17.02 24.57 -16.38
N ALA A 28 -17.41 24.97 -15.17
CA ALA A 28 -16.58 25.86 -14.38
C ALA A 28 -15.22 25.18 -14.30
N ALA A 29 -14.17 25.83 -14.84
CA ALA A 29 -12.82 25.31 -14.74
C ALA A 29 -12.55 25.03 -13.26
N THR A 30 -12.44 23.75 -12.89
CA THR A 30 -12.12 23.34 -11.53
C THR A 30 -10.75 23.96 -11.22
N GLU A 31 -10.72 24.93 -10.31
CA GLU A 31 -9.49 25.62 -9.96
C GLU A 31 -8.50 24.59 -9.40
N ILE A 32 -7.33 24.48 -10.04
CA ILE A 32 -6.28 23.56 -9.58
C ILE A 32 -5.67 24.15 -8.32
N LEU A 33 -5.78 23.44 -7.20
CA LEU A 33 -5.20 23.86 -5.93
C LEU A 33 -3.67 23.75 -5.98
N GLN A 34 -2.97 24.81 -5.63
CA GLN A 34 -1.50 24.86 -5.57
C GLN A 34 -1.03 25.15 -4.14
N PRO A 35 -0.99 24.14 -3.26
CA PRO A 35 -0.67 24.34 -1.86
C PRO A 35 0.82 24.65 -1.66
N GLU A 36 1.12 25.51 -0.69
CA GLU A 36 2.50 25.89 -0.37
C GLU A 36 3.30 24.71 0.22
N ILE A 37 4.63 24.80 0.10
CA ILE A 37 5.58 23.83 0.66
C ILE A 37 6.38 24.52 1.77
N HIS A 38 6.24 24.02 2.99
CA HIS A 38 7.08 24.40 4.11
C HIS A 38 8.29 23.48 4.21
N SER A 39 9.44 24.03 4.60
CA SER A 39 10.70 23.30 4.73
C SER A 39 11.32 23.51 6.09
N GLU A 40 11.69 22.42 6.75
CA GLU A 40 12.36 22.40 8.05
C GLU A 40 13.63 21.55 7.97
N ALA A 41 14.73 22.01 8.57
CA ALA A 41 15.92 21.17 8.72
C ALA A 41 15.71 20.22 9.90
N LYS A 42 15.89 18.92 9.67
CA LYS A 42 15.78 17.89 10.70
C LYS A 42 17.04 17.06 10.76
N THR A 43 17.21 16.42 11.92
CA THR A 43 18.30 15.49 12.18
C THR A 43 17.70 14.25 12.80
N GLU A 44 18.00 13.10 12.20
CA GLU A 44 17.57 11.80 12.68
C GLU A 44 18.80 10.93 12.98
N VAL A 45 18.70 10.14 14.04
CA VAL A 45 19.71 9.13 14.37
C VAL A 45 19.18 7.79 13.88
N LEU A 46 19.76 7.29 12.79
CA LEU A 46 19.45 5.97 12.26
C LEU A 46 20.27 4.94 13.03
N ILE A 47 19.59 3.96 13.64
CA ILE A 47 20.22 2.87 14.39
C ILE A 47 19.83 1.56 13.71
N GLU A 48 20.82 0.79 13.28
CA GLU A 48 20.61 -0.57 12.78
C GLU A 48 21.28 -1.58 13.72
N GLN A 49 20.46 -2.41 14.35
CA GLN A 49 20.98 -3.53 15.14
C GLN A 49 21.37 -4.68 14.21
N ILE A 50 22.65 -5.07 14.27
CA ILE A 50 23.20 -6.15 13.48
C ILE A 50 22.82 -7.48 14.14
N GLN A 51 21.97 -8.26 13.47
CA GLN A 51 21.56 -9.57 13.95
C GLN A 51 22.68 -10.61 13.74
N PRO A 52 22.92 -11.55 14.68
CA PRO A 52 23.90 -12.62 14.51
C PRO A 52 23.74 -13.41 13.21
N THR A 53 22.49 -13.62 12.77
CA THR A 53 22.14 -14.32 11.52
C THR A 53 22.53 -13.55 10.25
N ALA A 54 22.74 -12.23 10.36
CA ALA A 54 23.22 -11.38 9.28
C ALA A 54 24.75 -11.34 9.17
N VAL A 55 25.47 -11.99 10.11
CA VAL A 55 26.92 -11.98 10.19
C VAL A 55 27.53 -13.30 9.74
N SER A 56 28.49 -13.23 8.82
CA SER A 56 29.32 -14.37 8.40
C SER A 56 30.77 -14.13 8.79
N HIS A 57 31.45 -15.18 9.26
CA HIS A 57 32.90 -15.14 9.38
C HIS A 57 33.51 -14.95 7.99
N GLU A 58 34.53 -14.10 7.92
CA GLU A 58 35.24 -13.83 6.67
C GLU A 58 36.66 -14.41 6.78
N GLN A 59 37.63 -13.65 7.26
CA GLN A 59 39.01 -14.10 7.39
C GLN A 59 39.68 -13.53 8.64
N GLY A 60 40.49 -14.33 9.35
CA GLY A 60 41.16 -13.89 10.57
C GLY A 60 40.15 -13.38 11.60
N SER A 61 40.37 -12.16 12.11
CA SER A 61 39.45 -11.49 13.05
C SER A 61 38.26 -10.78 12.37
N SER A 62 38.14 -10.86 11.05
CA SER A 62 37.14 -10.15 10.25
C SER A 62 35.84 -10.94 10.11
N TYR A 63 34.74 -10.23 10.29
CA TYR A 63 33.38 -10.66 10.04
C TYR A 63 32.70 -9.68 9.09
N VAL A 64 31.76 -10.19 8.29
CA VAL A 64 30.93 -9.37 7.39
C VAL A 64 29.49 -9.41 7.86
N ALA A 65 28.92 -8.25 8.14
CA ALA A 65 27.51 -8.06 8.40
C ALA A 65 26.80 -7.55 7.13
N ARG A 66 25.67 -8.20 6.79
CA ARG A 66 24.72 -7.67 5.80
C ARG A 66 23.84 -6.62 6.46
N LEU A 67 23.85 -5.41 5.89
CA LEU A 67 23.04 -4.29 6.36
C LEU A 67 21.73 -4.21 5.57
N THR A 68 20.68 -3.73 6.22
CA THR A 68 19.34 -3.54 5.66
C THR A 68 18.99 -2.06 5.47
N ILE A 69 19.64 -1.14 6.19
CA ILE A 69 19.45 0.30 6.02
C ILE A 69 20.56 0.83 5.11
N PRO A 70 20.26 1.17 3.83
CA PRO A 70 21.27 1.67 2.91
C PRO A 70 21.78 3.03 3.38
N ARG A 71 23.10 3.18 3.42
CA ARG A 71 23.79 4.42 3.81
C ARG A 71 24.98 4.66 2.90
N ALA A 72 25.42 5.92 2.81
CA ALA A 72 26.66 6.26 2.14
C ALA A 72 27.87 5.56 2.80
N ALA A 73 28.62 4.82 1.99
CA ALA A 73 29.63 3.86 2.42
C ALA A 73 31.02 4.18 1.85
N ASP A 74 32.06 3.69 2.52
CA ASP A 74 33.49 4.02 2.33
C ASP A 74 34.01 3.74 0.91
N LYS A 75 33.35 2.86 0.14
CA LYS A 75 33.70 2.59 -1.26
C LYS A 75 33.36 3.76 -2.19
N GLU A 76 32.29 4.49 -1.91
CA GLU A 76 31.75 5.54 -2.80
C GLU A 76 31.87 6.95 -2.20
N SER A 77 31.92 7.07 -0.87
CA SER A 77 32.11 8.33 -0.14
C SER A 77 32.66 8.04 1.26
N LYS A 78 32.98 9.05 2.09
CA LYS A 78 33.39 8.80 3.47
C LYS A 78 32.17 8.54 4.36
N SER A 79 32.05 7.35 4.94
CA SER A 79 30.89 7.03 5.77
C SER A 79 30.82 7.87 7.04
N GLN A 80 29.60 8.15 7.50
CA GLN A 80 29.35 8.81 8.80
C GLN A 80 28.93 7.81 9.89
N CYS A 81 29.03 6.50 9.60
CA CYS A 81 28.55 5.46 10.50
C CYS A 81 29.52 5.18 11.66
N LYS A 82 28.95 4.97 12.85
CA LYS A 82 29.63 4.52 14.06
C LYS A 82 29.14 3.14 14.42
N LEU A 83 30.04 2.18 14.52
CA LEU A 83 29.72 0.84 15.01
C LEU A 83 29.83 0.83 16.54
N LEU A 84 28.75 0.50 17.22
CA LEU A 84 28.70 0.38 18.68
C LEU A 84 28.74 -1.10 19.07
N GLU A 85 29.52 -1.43 20.10
CA GLU A 85 29.51 -2.70 20.83
C GLU A 85 28.96 -2.43 22.23
N ASN A 86 27.81 -3.01 22.57
CA ASN A 86 27.07 -2.76 23.81
C ASN A 86 26.89 -1.26 24.11
N GLY A 87 26.53 -0.48 23.08
CA GLY A 87 26.35 0.97 23.15
C GLY A 87 27.63 1.80 23.19
N LYS A 88 28.83 1.19 23.18
CA LYS A 88 30.12 1.89 23.15
C LYS A 88 30.70 1.88 21.73
N PRO A 89 31.18 3.01 21.19
CA PRO A 89 31.75 3.04 19.85
C PRO A 89 33.03 2.23 19.77
N LEU A 90 33.15 1.41 18.73
CA LEU A 90 34.40 0.75 18.39
C LEU A 90 35.40 1.79 17.84
N PRO A 91 36.69 1.64 18.17
CA PRO A 91 37.66 2.73 18.08
C PRO A 91 38.18 3.04 16.66
N PHE A 92 38.09 2.11 15.72
CA PHE A 92 38.83 2.24 14.44
C PHE A 92 37.90 2.11 13.20
N PRO A 93 37.14 3.17 12.85
CA PRO A 93 36.37 3.24 11.60
C PRO A 93 37.28 3.32 10.36
N HIS A 94 36.68 3.10 9.19
CA HIS A 94 37.33 3.26 7.87
C HIS A 94 38.62 2.42 7.71
N ALA A 95 38.67 1.28 8.39
CA ALA A 95 39.85 0.43 8.39
C ALA A 95 40.02 -0.30 7.06
N LEU A 96 41.27 -0.44 6.59
CA LEU A 96 41.56 -1.37 5.50
C LEU A 96 41.17 -2.79 5.93
N HIS A 97 40.57 -3.57 5.03
CA HIS A 97 40.12 -4.93 5.35
C HIS A 97 41.28 -5.82 5.85
N SER A 98 42.51 -5.62 5.38
CA SER A 98 43.70 -6.30 5.91
C SER A 98 43.91 -6.05 7.40
N ARG A 99 43.73 -4.81 7.88
CA ARG A 99 43.85 -4.49 9.32
C ARG A 99 42.76 -5.14 10.15
N ILE A 100 41.53 -5.20 9.62
CA ILE A 100 40.42 -5.89 10.30
C ILE A 100 40.77 -7.38 10.46
N ARG A 101 41.27 -8.03 9.40
CA ARG A 101 41.65 -9.45 9.41
C ARG A 101 42.82 -9.75 10.34
N GLU A 102 43.87 -8.94 10.28
CA GLU A 102 45.16 -9.20 10.94
C GLU A 102 45.20 -8.71 12.39
N GLN A 103 44.63 -7.54 12.67
CA GLN A 103 44.76 -6.86 13.98
C GLN A 103 43.49 -7.00 14.82
N GLY A 104 42.32 -7.04 14.18
CA GLY A 104 41.05 -7.09 14.89
C GLY A 104 40.85 -5.89 15.83
N ALA A 105 40.46 -6.15 17.08
CA ALA A 105 40.39 -5.16 18.16
C ALA A 105 39.50 -3.93 17.87
N GLY A 106 38.36 -4.15 17.22
CA GLY A 106 37.39 -3.09 16.93
C GLY A 106 37.66 -2.29 15.66
N HIS A 107 38.50 -2.78 14.75
CA HIS A 107 38.59 -2.24 13.40
C HIS A 107 37.36 -2.59 12.57
N TYR A 108 36.84 -1.62 11.83
CA TYR A 108 35.70 -1.81 10.95
C TYR A 108 35.71 -0.89 9.72
N SER A 109 35.00 -1.31 8.68
CA SER A 109 34.82 -0.64 7.40
C SER A 109 33.38 -0.81 6.95
N HIS A 110 32.64 0.29 6.85
CA HIS A 110 31.34 0.27 6.19
C HIS A 110 31.59 0.38 4.69
N TRP A 111 31.75 -0.77 4.04
CA TRP A 111 32.36 -0.87 2.71
C TRP A 111 31.39 -0.48 1.60
N THR A 112 30.21 -1.09 1.53
CA THR A 112 29.12 -0.74 0.60
C THR A 112 27.85 -0.42 1.38
N PRO A 113 26.81 0.19 0.77
CA PRO A 113 25.57 0.50 1.49
C PRO A 113 24.91 -0.70 2.19
N GLY A 114 25.25 -1.93 1.79
CA GLY A 114 24.73 -3.17 2.37
C GLY A 114 25.77 -4.03 3.10
N ALA A 115 27.02 -3.61 3.24
CA ALA A 115 28.09 -4.47 3.78
C ALA A 115 29.01 -3.74 4.76
N LEU A 116 29.12 -4.30 5.97
CA LEU A 116 30.02 -3.85 7.03
C LEU A 116 31.02 -4.96 7.35
N TYR A 117 32.31 -4.66 7.18
CA TYR A 117 33.40 -5.50 7.65
C TYR A 117 33.80 -5.03 9.04
N PHE A 118 33.91 -5.91 10.01
CA PHE A 118 34.30 -5.53 11.36
C PHE A 118 34.93 -6.66 12.16
N SER A 119 35.60 -6.26 13.23
CA SER A 119 36.06 -7.13 14.30
C SER A 119 35.49 -6.61 15.62
N THR A 120 35.29 -7.51 16.58
CA THR A 120 34.85 -7.13 17.94
C THR A 120 36.02 -6.53 18.71
N SER A 121 35.74 -5.87 19.84
CA SER A 121 36.77 -5.16 20.62
C SER A 121 37.89 -6.08 21.14
N ASP A 122 37.60 -7.36 21.35
CA ASP A 122 38.54 -8.41 21.79
C ASP A 122 38.71 -9.54 20.76
N SER A 123 38.25 -9.33 19.52
CA SER A 123 38.29 -10.29 18.42
C SER A 123 37.55 -11.62 18.68
N SER A 124 36.67 -11.68 19.69
CA SER A 124 35.73 -12.80 19.88
C SER A 124 34.65 -12.84 18.80
N ASP A 125 34.02 -14.01 18.60
CA ASP A 125 33.03 -14.21 17.55
C ASP A 125 31.72 -13.44 17.84
N PRO A 126 31.35 -12.40 17.04
CA PRO A 126 30.17 -11.58 17.26
C PRO A 126 28.85 -12.34 17.14
N ARG A 127 28.85 -13.54 16.52
CA ARG A 127 27.64 -14.36 16.36
C ARG A 127 27.27 -15.11 17.64
N THR A 128 28.25 -15.29 18.54
CA THR A 128 28.09 -16.16 19.72
C THR A 128 28.51 -15.51 21.03
N ASN A 129 29.20 -14.37 21.00
CA ASN A 129 29.71 -13.72 22.22
C ASN A 129 28.65 -12.96 23.04
N GLY A 130 27.38 -12.97 22.62
CA GLY A 130 26.26 -12.41 23.37
C GLY A 130 26.23 -10.88 23.45
N ARG A 131 27.07 -10.16 22.69
CA ARG A 131 27.10 -8.69 22.66
C ARG A 131 26.14 -8.14 21.61
N LYS A 132 25.66 -6.92 21.86
CA LYS A 132 24.82 -6.17 20.92
C LYS A 132 25.69 -5.29 20.04
N TYR A 133 25.50 -5.37 18.72
CA TYR A 133 26.19 -4.51 17.76
C TYR A 133 25.20 -3.62 17.03
N GLU A 134 25.48 -2.32 16.97
CA GLU A 134 24.59 -1.33 16.36
C GLU A 134 25.40 -0.41 15.45
N LEU A 135 25.00 -0.31 14.18
CA LEU A 135 25.52 0.70 13.27
C LEU A 135 24.65 1.95 13.37
N VAL A 136 25.26 3.06 13.78
CA VAL A 136 24.57 4.32 14.04
C VAL A 136 25.07 5.40 13.09
N SER A 137 24.16 6.14 12.46
CA SER A 137 24.49 7.32 11.67
C SER A 137 23.55 8.46 11.98
N THR A 138 24.05 9.68 11.91
CA THR A 138 23.21 10.88 11.96
C THR A 138 22.95 11.35 10.54
N GLU A 139 21.68 11.45 10.18
CA GLU A 139 21.25 11.95 8.88
C GLU A 139 20.64 13.32 9.06
N VAL A 140 21.12 14.28 8.28
CA VAL A 140 20.55 15.61 8.19
C VAL A 140 19.76 15.69 6.91
N TYR A 141 18.52 16.14 6.99
CA TYR A 141 17.64 16.23 5.84
C TYR A 141 16.69 17.42 5.95
N ARG A 142 16.11 17.83 4.83
CA ARG A 142 15.02 18.79 4.79
C ARG A 142 13.71 18.02 4.81
N GLN A 143 12.96 18.15 5.91
CA GLN A 143 11.57 17.73 5.91
C GLN A 143 10.76 18.78 5.17
N LYS A 144 9.98 18.34 4.19
CA LYS A 144 8.99 19.18 3.51
C LYS A 144 7.59 18.81 3.95
N THR A 145 6.70 19.79 3.96
CA THR A 145 5.30 19.59 4.30
C THR A 145 4.43 20.49 3.45
N SER A 146 3.40 19.91 2.83
CA SER A 146 2.34 20.66 2.17
C SER A 146 1.00 20.25 2.76
N SER A 147 0.22 21.24 3.21
CA SER A 147 -1.04 21.03 3.92
C SER A 147 -2.13 21.93 3.36
N PHE A 148 -3.31 21.37 3.15
CA PHE A 148 -4.45 22.08 2.56
C PHE A 148 -5.77 21.46 2.98
N ILE A 149 -6.87 22.19 2.76
CA ILE A 149 -8.23 21.75 3.09
C ILE A 149 -9.02 21.64 1.79
N LEU A 150 -9.69 20.51 1.61
CA LEU A 150 -10.50 20.21 0.43
C LEU A 150 -11.97 20.22 0.85
N THR A 151 -12.75 21.15 0.31
CA THR A 151 -14.20 21.26 0.55
C THR A 151 -15.03 20.76 -0.62
N ASP A 152 -14.45 20.73 -1.83
CA ASP A 152 -15.12 20.26 -3.03
C ASP A 152 -15.05 18.74 -3.12
N SER A 153 -16.05 18.15 -3.76
CA SER A 153 -16.10 16.71 -3.98
C SER A 153 -15.18 16.21 -5.08
N ASN A 154 -14.73 17.11 -5.94
CA ASN A 154 -13.72 16.83 -6.96
C ASN A 154 -12.70 17.95 -6.93
N SER A 155 -11.46 17.61 -6.64
CA SER A 155 -10.36 18.57 -6.58
C SER A 155 -9.18 18.06 -7.38
N GLU A 156 -8.59 18.95 -8.18
CA GLU A 156 -7.26 18.76 -8.75
C GLU A 156 -6.25 19.53 -7.91
N ILE A 157 -5.12 18.90 -7.59
CA ILE A 157 -4.07 19.48 -6.76
C ILE A 157 -2.76 19.36 -7.52
N SER A 158 -2.01 20.44 -7.65
CA SER A 158 -0.67 20.42 -8.24
C SER A 158 0.34 20.95 -7.24
N ILE A 159 1.23 20.07 -6.78
CA ILE A 159 2.31 20.44 -5.86
C ILE A 159 3.53 20.78 -6.70
N SER A 160 3.68 22.08 -6.98
CA SER A 160 4.79 22.63 -7.76
C SER A 160 5.95 23.07 -6.85
N GLY A 161 7.19 22.80 -7.25
CA GLY A 161 8.39 23.17 -6.51
C GLY A 161 9.63 22.43 -7.01
N ILE A 162 10.83 22.84 -6.56
CA ILE A 162 12.06 22.07 -6.80
C ILE A 162 11.99 20.81 -5.93
N ILE A 163 11.56 19.71 -6.53
CA ILE A 163 11.62 18.38 -5.92
C ILE A 163 12.91 17.73 -6.44
N PRO A 164 13.87 17.38 -5.57
CA PRO A 164 15.13 16.76 -5.97
C PRO A 164 14.91 15.39 -6.64
N GLN A 165 15.98 14.78 -7.14
CA GLN A 165 15.87 13.54 -7.92
C GLN A 165 15.23 12.37 -7.14
N GLU A 166 15.25 12.35 -5.80
CA GLU A 166 14.64 11.27 -5.01
C GLU A 166 13.99 11.77 -3.69
N PRO A 167 12.77 12.34 -3.73
CA PRO A 167 12.03 12.60 -2.49
C PRO A 167 11.66 11.28 -1.82
N GLN A 168 11.76 11.22 -0.48
CA GLN A 168 11.37 10.06 0.32
C GLN A 168 10.04 10.33 1.02
N PRO A 169 8.92 9.71 0.59
CA PRO A 169 7.64 9.79 1.30
C PRO A 169 7.79 9.34 2.75
N LEU A 170 7.44 10.21 3.70
CA LEU A 170 7.41 9.85 5.11
C LEU A 170 5.99 9.47 5.50
N LYS A 171 5.07 10.43 5.40
CA LYS A 171 3.68 10.22 5.79
C LYS A 171 2.68 11.08 5.02
N MET A 172 1.45 10.61 4.99
CA MET A 172 0.27 11.39 4.63
C MET A 172 -0.71 11.39 5.79
N ILE A 173 -1.37 12.52 6.03
CA ILE A 173 -2.38 12.67 7.07
C ILE A 173 -3.68 13.14 6.44
N TRP A 174 -4.77 12.48 6.79
CA TRP A 174 -6.13 12.95 6.50
C TRP A 174 -6.86 13.21 7.81
N GLN A 175 -7.52 14.36 7.88
CA GLN A 175 -8.37 14.72 9.01
C GLN A 175 -9.71 15.22 8.50
N ASN A 176 -10.78 14.51 8.83
CA ASN A 176 -12.13 14.98 8.59
C ASN A 176 -12.41 16.12 9.58
N LEU A 177 -12.60 17.35 9.08
CA LEU A 177 -12.88 18.50 9.94
C LEU A 177 -14.36 18.63 10.30
N ASP A 178 -15.23 17.82 9.70
CA ASP A 178 -16.66 17.82 9.96
C ASP A 178 -17.04 17.01 11.18
N ALA A 179 -17.94 17.57 11.99
CA ALA A 179 -18.48 16.93 13.18
C ALA A 179 -19.71 16.06 12.90
N ASN A 180 -20.29 16.16 11.70
CA ASN A 180 -21.54 15.48 11.36
C ASN A 180 -21.50 14.71 10.03
N THR A 181 -20.48 14.98 9.19
CA THR A 181 -20.44 14.46 7.83
C THR A 181 -19.38 13.39 7.69
N ARG A 182 -19.76 12.25 7.13
CA ARG A 182 -18.86 11.18 6.72
C ARG A 182 -18.25 11.53 5.36
N LEU A 183 -16.97 11.22 5.18
CA LEU A 183 -16.25 11.41 3.93
C LEU A 183 -15.69 10.08 3.41
N THR A 184 -15.71 9.89 2.09
CA THR A 184 -15.13 8.72 1.42
C THR A 184 -14.11 9.19 0.37
N PRO A 185 -12.88 9.55 0.80
CA PRO A 185 -11.85 10.05 -0.11
C PRO A 185 -11.30 8.96 -1.04
N ALA A 186 -11.17 9.29 -2.32
CA ALA A 186 -10.45 8.53 -3.33
C ALA A 186 -9.30 9.39 -3.87
N TRP A 187 -8.09 9.10 -3.40
CA TRP A 187 -6.86 9.86 -3.70
C TRP A 187 -5.98 9.11 -4.68
N LYS A 188 -5.59 9.76 -5.77
CA LYS A 188 -4.63 9.20 -6.74
C LYS A 188 -3.82 10.27 -7.44
N ARG A 189 -2.74 9.86 -8.10
CA ARG A 189 -2.02 10.72 -9.04
C ARG A 189 -2.81 10.84 -10.35
N LYS A 190 -2.77 12.01 -10.99
CA LYS A 190 -3.34 12.22 -12.32
C LYS A 190 -2.73 11.24 -13.31
N GLY A 191 -3.59 10.55 -14.07
CA GLY A 191 -3.19 9.50 -15.02
C GLY A 191 -2.81 8.13 -14.41
N ALA A 192 -2.74 7.99 -13.07
CA ALA A 192 -2.55 6.68 -12.46
C ALA A 192 -3.87 5.86 -12.47
N PRO A 193 -3.78 4.52 -12.52
CA PRO A 193 -4.92 3.62 -12.37
C PRO A 193 -5.72 3.87 -11.08
N ASP A 194 -7.02 3.60 -11.14
CA ASP A 194 -7.91 3.66 -9.99
C ASP A 194 -7.97 2.28 -9.33
N LEU A 195 -7.39 2.16 -8.13
CA LEU A 195 -7.28 0.90 -7.40
C LEU A 195 -8.45 0.63 -6.45
N SER A 196 -9.49 1.47 -6.46
CA SER A 196 -10.59 1.41 -5.48
C SER A 196 -11.42 0.14 -5.56
N SER A 197 -11.58 -0.44 -6.75
CA SER A 197 -12.33 -1.67 -7.03
C SER A 197 -11.84 -2.34 -8.30
N GLN A 198 -12.16 -3.62 -8.51
CA GLN A 198 -11.79 -4.32 -9.75
C GLN A 198 -12.39 -3.64 -11.00
N THR A 199 -13.61 -3.11 -10.90
CA THR A 199 -14.27 -2.37 -11.98
C THR A 199 -13.53 -1.07 -12.29
N ALA A 200 -13.14 -0.32 -11.26
CA ALA A 200 -12.40 0.93 -11.44
C ALA A 200 -10.99 0.69 -12.03
N MET A 201 -10.32 -0.39 -11.59
CA MET A 201 -9.03 -0.81 -12.15
C MET A 201 -9.15 -1.03 -13.65
N LEU A 202 -10.10 -1.89 -14.08
CA LEU A 202 -10.31 -2.18 -15.50
C LEU A 202 -10.71 -0.94 -16.30
N ALA A 203 -11.62 -0.12 -15.77
CA ALA A 203 -12.02 1.13 -16.42
C ALA A 203 -10.87 2.14 -16.56
N SER A 204 -9.85 2.06 -15.71
CA SER A 204 -8.68 2.96 -15.74
C SER A 204 -7.55 2.48 -16.66
N ILE A 205 -7.51 1.17 -17.00
CA ILE A 205 -6.42 0.59 -17.82
C ILE A 205 -6.89 0.12 -19.20
N LEU A 206 -8.21 -0.01 -19.43
CA LEU A 206 -8.78 -0.48 -20.69
C LEU A 206 -9.58 0.61 -21.39
N THR A 207 -9.58 0.57 -22.73
CA THR A 207 -10.46 1.39 -23.57
C THR A 207 -11.42 0.51 -24.38
N PRO A 208 -12.60 1.03 -24.79
CA PRO A 208 -13.62 0.23 -25.48
C PRO A 208 -13.17 -0.37 -26.83
N ASP A 209 -12.19 0.23 -27.49
CA ASP A 209 -11.63 -0.14 -28.79
C ASP A 209 -10.55 -1.23 -28.71
N MET A 210 -10.04 -1.55 -27.51
CA MET A 210 -9.03 -2.59 -27.34
C MET A 210 -9.56 -3.97 -27.74
N ASN A 211 -8.80 -4.68 -28.57
CA ASN A 211 -9.00 -6.09 -28.85
C ASN A 211 -8.57 -6.98 -27.65
N ALA A 212 -8.76 -8.30 -27.77
CA ALA A 212 -8.48 -9.22 -26.67
C ALA A 212 -6.99 -9.30 -26.30
N GLU A 213 -6.09 -9.19 -27.27
CA GLU A 213 -4.65 -9.13 -27.03
C GLU A 213 -4.27 -7.83 -26.29
N GLU A 214 -4.76 -6.69 -26.75
CA GLU A 214 -4.48 -5.38 -26.14
C GLU A 214 -4.97 -5.32 -24.69
N LYS A 215 -6.18 -5.83 -24.42
CA LYS A 215 -6.70 -5.95 -23.05
C LYS A 215 -5.83 -6.85 -22.19
N SER A 216 -5.40 -7.99 -22.72
CA SER A 216 -4.55 -8.95 -22.01
C SER A 216 -3.19 -8.34 -21.67
N ILE A 217 -2.55 -7.65 -22.61
CA ILE A 217 -1.28 -6.93 -22.38
C ILE A 217 -1.46 -5.80 -21.36
N ALA A 218 -2.56 -5.04 -21.43
CA ALA A 218 -2.83 -3.96 -20.48
C ALA A 218 -2.97 -4.49 -19.04
N ILE A 219 -3.71 -5.59 -18.85
CA ILE A 219 -3.87 -6.25 -17.53
C ILE A 219 -2.53 -6.81 -17.03
N TRP A 220 -1.76 -7.48 -17.89
CA TRP A 220 -0.43 -7.98 -17.55
C TRP A 220 0.50 -6.84 -17.12
N LYS A 221 0.57 -5.76 -17.90
CA LYS A 221 1.43 -4.60 -17.62
C LYS A 221 1.03 -3.92 -16.31
N PHE A 222 -0.27 -3.77 -16.07
CA PHE A 222 -0.80 -3.25 -14.82
C PHE A 222 -0.31 -4.06 -13.62
N LEU A 223 -0.36 -5.40 -13.68
CA LEU A 223 0.14 -6.21 -12.57
C LEU A 223 1.66 -6.11 -12.42
N VAL A 224 2.42 -6.11 -13.52
CA VAL A 224 3.89 -5.91 -13.49
C VAL A 224 4.26 -4.61 -12.76
N ASP A 225 3.53 -3.52 -13.04
CA ASP A 225 3.86 -2.19 -12.50
C ASP A 225 3.45 -1.99 -11.04
N TRP A 226 2.45 -2.72 -10.56
CA TRP A 226 1.79 -2.41 -9.28
C TRP A 226 2.08 -3.37 -8.14
N ARG A 227 2.88 -4.42 -8.37
CA ARG A 227 3.23 -5.41 -7.36
C ARG A 227 4.73 -5.64 -7.21
N TYR A 228 5.12 -6.32 -6.15
CA TYR A 228 6.47 -6.83 -5.91
C TYR A 228 6.46 -8.35 -5.69
N HIS A 229 7.55 -9.03 -6.07
CA HIS A 229 7.73 -10.45 -5.78
C HIS A 229 8.19 -10.63 -4.32
N TYR A 230 7.39 -11.26 -3.47
CA TYR A 230 7.73 -11.57 -2.09
C TYR A 230 6.82 -12.66 -1.48
N TYR A 231 7.22 -13.23 -0.33
CA TYR A 231 6.39 -14.16 0.42
C TYR A 231 5.00 -13.57 0.72
N PRO A 232 3.91 -14.25 0.33
CA PRO A 232 2.56 -13.74 0.56
C PRO A 232 2.19 -13.76 2.04
N ALA A 233 1.32 -12.84 2.43
CA ALA A 233 0.86 -12.70 3.82
C ALA A 233 -0.15 -13.78 4.25
N GLU A 234 -0.86 -14.38 3.29
CA GLU A 234 -1.97 -15.32 3.47
C GLU A 234 -1.83 -16.48 2.47
N GLN A 235 -2.40 -17.65 2.78
CA GLN A 235 -2.47 -18.80 1.84
C GLN A 235 -3.77 -18.84 1.02
N GLY A 236 -4.82 -18.14 1.48
CA GLY A 236 -6.16 -18.22 0.91
C GLY A 236 -6.43 -17.20 -0.20
N ASP A 237 -7.67 -17.18 -0.70
CA ASP A 237 -8.11 -16.31 -1.81
C ASP A 237 -8.06 -14.80 -1.51
N GLU A 238 -7.69 -14.43 -0.29
CA GLU A 238 -7.50 -13.04 0.09
C GLU A 238 -6.44 -12.32 -0.76
N VAL A 239 -5.30 -12.96 -0.98
CA VAL A 239 -4.22 -12.41 -1.83
C VAL A 239 -4.51 -12.56 -3.33
N HIS A 240 -5.59 -13.27 -3.68
CA HIS A 240 -6.08 -13.44 -5.06
C HIS A 240 -7.19 -12.44 -5.43
N ASP A 241 -7.63 -11.60 -4.49
CA ASP A 241 -8.49 -10.44 -4.75
C ASP A 241 -7.63 -9.24 -5.20
N PRO A 242 -7.76 -8.74 -6.45
CA PRO A 242 -6.92 -7.67 -6.98
C PRO A 242 -6.93 -6.40 -6.12
N VAL A 243 -8.06 -6.11 -5.45
CA VAL A 243 -8.19 -4.92 -4.61
C VAL A 243 -7.34 -5.07 -3.36
N LYS A 244 -7.39 -6.22 -2.67
CA LYS A 244 -6.57 -6.47 -1.49
C LYS A 244 -5.10 -6.67 -1.84
N PHE A 245 -4.84 -7.42 -2.92
CA PHE A 245 -3.49 -7.69 -3.40
C PHE A 245 -2.72 -6.40 -3.65
N LEU A 246 -3.33 -5.40 -4.30
CA LEU A 246 -2.64 -4.16 -4.65
C LEU A 246 -2.72 -3.08 -3.55
N ASN A 247 -3.81 -2.99 -2.77
CA ASN A 247 -3.97 -1.92 -1.77
C ASN A 247 -3.48 -2.29 -0.37
N VAL A 248 -3.54 -3.56 0.03
CA VAL A 248 -3.21 -3.99 1.40
C VAL A 248 -1.78 -4.55 1.46
N TYR A 249 -1.45 -5.44 0.53
CA TYR A 249 -0.18 -6.16 0.55
C TYR A 249 0.84 -5.52 -0.40
N GLY A 250 0.51 -5.42 -1.69
CA GLY A 250 1.38 -4.95 -2.74
C GLY A 250 2.43 -5.98 -3.18
N TYR A 251 2.39 -7.20 -2.65
CA TYR A 251 3.36 -8.26 -2.90
C TYR A 251 2.74 -9.65 -2.87
N GLY A 252 3.37 -10.58 -3.58
CA GLY A 252 3.06 -12.01 -3.59
C GLY A 252 3.93 -12.77 -4.58
N PHE A 253 3.65 -14.06 -4.77
CA PHE A 253 4.37 -14.93 -5.68
C PHE A 253 3.69 -15.06 -7.05
N CYS A 254 4.24 -15.96 -7.87
CA CYS A 254 3.75 -16.29 -9.19
C CYS A 254 2.28 -16.70 -9.18
N ASP A 255 1.84 -17.50 -8.22
CA ASP A 255 0.44 -17.92 -8.11
C ASP A 255 -0.49 -16.74 -7.81
N ASP A 256 -0.09 -15.84 -6.92
CA ASP A 256 -0.87 -14.65 -6.58
C ASP A 256 -1.07 -13.76 -7.80
N CYS A 257 0.01 -13.39 -8.49
CA CYS A 257 -0.08 -12.48 -9.62
C CYS A 257 -0.74 -13.11 -10.86
N ALA A 258 -0.51 -14.41 -11.14
CA ALA A 258 -1.19 -15.12 -12.21
C ALA A 258 -2.70 -15.25 -11.94
N THR A 259 -3.09 -15.50 -10.69
CA THR A 259 -4.51 -15.60 -10.32
C THR A 259 -5.19 -14.23 -10.39
N ASN A 260 -4.54 -13.17 -9.92
CA ASN A 260 -5.04 -11.80 -10.06
C ASN A 260 -5.20 -11.39 -11.53
N TYR A 261 -4.27 -11.80 -12.41
CA TYR A 261 -4.42 -11.61 -13.86
C TYR A 261 -5.69 -12.29 -14.37
N MET A 262 -5.88 -13.58 -14.06
CA MET A 262 -7.03 -14.36 -14.50
C MET A 262 -8.34 -13.75 -14.01
N VAL A 263 -8.40 -13.28 -12.77
CA VAL A 263 -9.57 -12.60 -12.19
C VAL A 263 -9.93 -11.34 -12.97
N LEU A 264 -8.95 -10.47 -13.21
CA LEU A 264 -9.16 -9.23 -13.97
C LEU A 264 -9.52 -9.52 -15.44
N ALA A 265 -8.87 -10.49 -16.09
CA ALA A 265 -9.16 -10.89 -17.46
C ALA A 265 -10.58 -11.43 -17.60
N ARG A 266 -11.01 -12.32 -16.68
CA ARG A 266 -12.40 -12.82 -16.62
C ARG A 266 -13.41 -11.69 -16.42
N LYS A 267 -13.12 -10.75 -15.51
CA LYS A 267 -13.99 -9.58 -15.29
C LYS A 267 -14.03 -8.64 -16.50
N ALA A 268 -12.96 -8.56 -17.29
CA ALA A 268 -12.90 -7.83 -18.55
C ALA A 268 -13.62 -8.55 -19.72
N GLY A 269 -14.25 -9.70 -19.47
CA GLY A 269 -14.99 -10.48 -20.45
C GLY A 269 -14.12 -11.43 -21.29
N LEU A 270 -12.87 -11.67 -20.88
CA LEU A 270 -11.96 -12.58 -21.57
C LEU A 270 -12.05 -13.98 -20.96
N GLN A 271 -11.91 -15.02 -21.79
CA GLN A 271 -11.70 -16.37 -21.29
C GLN A 271 -10.26 -16.50 -20.79
N SER A 272 -10.08 -16.79 -19.51
CA SER A 272 -8.75 -16.90 -18.89
C SER A 272 -8.67 -18.05 -17.88
N ARG A 273 -7.46 -18.61 -17.72
CA ARG A 273 -7.10 -19.71 -16.81
C ARG A 273 -5.69 -19.53 -16.26
N VAL A 274 -5.30 -20.32 -15.28
CA VAL A 274 -3.91 -20.42 -14.81
C VAL A 274 -3.35 -21.82 -15.01
N TRP A 275 -2.04 -21.91 -15.17
CA TRP A 275 -1.29 -23.18 -15.19
C TRP A 275 -0.46 -23.30 -13.92
N GLY A 276 -0.61 -24.42 -13.23
CA GLY A 276 0.39 -24.87 -12.26
C GLY A 276 1.49 -25.62 -13.01
N LEU A 277 2.71 -25.09 -12.97
CA LEU A 277 3.92 -25.64 -13.59
C LEU A 277 4.85 -26.22 -12.51
N SER A 278 6.08 -26.59 -12.89
CA SER A 278 7.13 -27.08 -11.99
C SER A 278 7.63 -26.02 -11.01
N GLY A 279 6.85 -25.76 -9.95
CA GLY A 279 7.16 -24.76 -8.92
C GLY A 279 6.87 -23.32 -9.34
N HIS A 280 6.13 -23.13 -10.44
CA HIS A 280 5.77 -21.82 -10.98
C HIS A 280 4.31 -21.79 -11.42
N VAL A 281 3.70 -20.61 -11.49
CA VAL A 281 2.31 -20.45 -11.95
C VAL A 281 2.24 -19.29 -12.93
N VAL A 282 1.59 -19.52 -14.07
CA VAL A 282 1.38 -18.50 -15.11
C VAL A 282 -0.08 -18.43 -15.51
N ALA A 283 -0.49 -17.33 -16.15
CA ALA A 283 -1.85 -17.17 -16.66
C ALA A 283 -1.90 -17.34 -18.18
N GLU A 284 -3.07 -17.69 -18.69
CA GLU A 284 -3.37 -17.62 -20.12
C GLU A 284 -4.71 -16.92 -20.38
N THR A 285 -4.80 -16.26 -21.53
CA THR A 285 -6.07 -15.78 -22.10
C THR A 285 -6.31 -16.48 -23.44
N PHE A 286 -7.54 -16.89 -23.71
CA PHE A 286 -7.95 -17.41 -25.01
C PHE A 286 -8.53 -16.31 -25.88
N TYR A 287 -7.96 -16.12 -27.07
CA TYR A 287 -8.47 -15.25 -28.13
C TYR A 287 -7.94 -15.70 -29.49
N ASP A 288 -8.58 -15.25 -30.57
CA ASP A 288 -8.20 -15.59 -31.96
C ASP A 288 -7.98 -17.09 -32.24
N GLY A 289 -8.68 -17.95 -31.49
CA GLY A 289 -8.65 -19.41 -31.66
C GLY A 289 -7.53 -20.14 -30.91
N SER A 290 -6.74 -19.47 -30.09
CA SER A 290 -5.63 -20.08 -29.32
C SER A 290 -5.48 -19.53 -27.90
N TRP A 291 -4.73 -20.25 -27.06
CA TRP A 291 -4.31 -19.77 -25.74
C TRP A 291 -3.01 -18.97 -25.83
N HIS A 292 -2.91 -17.91 -25.03
CA HIS A 292 -1.78 -16.97 -25.02
C HIS A 292 -1.29 -16.77 -23.58
N MET A 293 -0.02 -17.04 -23.32
CA MET A 293 0.57 -17.03 -21.98
C MET A 293 1.06 -15.63 -21.57
N PHE A 294 0.75 -15.26 -20.33
CA PHE A 294 1.22 -14.05 -19.67
C PHE A 294 1.81 -14.41 -18.30
N ASP A 295 3.05 -13.98 -18.06
CA ASP A 295 3.75 -14.15 -16.79
C ASP A 295 4.02 -12.77 -16.17
N PRO A 296 3.14 -12.29 -15.27
CA PRO A 296 3.39 -11.07 -14.52
C PRO A 296 4.55 -11.21 -13.53
N ASP A 297 4.91 -12.45 -13.12
CA ASP A 297 5.95 -12.70 -12.14
C ASP A 297 7.33 -12.42 -12.71
N HIS A 298 7.64 -13.03 -13.85
CA HIS A 298 8.88 -12.81 -14.60
C HIS A 298 8.81 -11.61 -15.55
N GLN A 299 7.67 -10.92 -15.61
CA GLN A 299 7.45 -9.76 -16.48
C GLN A 299 7.67 -10.11 -17.96
N VAL A 300 7.12 -11.24 -18.41
CA VAL A 300 7.30 -11.71 -19.79
C VAL A 300 6.01 -12.22 -20.43
N PHE A 301 6.00 -12.14 -21.76
CA PHE A 301 5.24 -12.97 -22.67
C PHE A 301 6.10 -13.15 -23.94
N TYR A 302 5.87 -14.21 -24.71
CA TYR A 302 6.74 -14.56 -25.84
C TYR A 302 5.96 -14.54 -27.15
N ARG A 303 6.52 -13.94 -28.19
CA ARG A 303 5.92 -13.92 -29.52
C ARG A 303 6.53 -14.99 -30.43
N ASN A 304 5.67 -15.74 -31.12
CA ASN A 304 6.05 -16.68 -32.16
C ASN A 304 6.39 -15.95 -33.48
N GLN A 305 6.73 -16.71 -34.53
CA GLN A 305 7.14 -16.13 -35.82
C GLN A 305 6.03 -15.37 -36.54
N ARG A 306 4.75 -15.68 -36.24
CA ARG A 306 3.59 -14.95 -36.76
C ARG A 306 3.30 -13.66 -36.00
N GLY A 307 4.10 -13.36 -34.98
CA GLY A 307 3.91 -12.21 -34.09
C GLY A 307 2.84 -12.44 -33.04
N GLN A 308 2.21 -13.62 -32.95
CA GLN A 308 1.21 -13.93 -31.92
C GLN A 308 1.91 -14.28 -30.60
N ILE A 309 1.28 -13.95 -29.46
CA ILE A 309 1.75 -14.41 -28.16
C ILE A 309 1.61 -15.94 -28.10
N ALA A 310 2.62 -16.66 -27.65
CA ALA A 310 2.58 -18.12 -27.55
C ALA A 310 1.87 -18.55 -26.26
N GLY A 311 1.08 -19.63 -26.33
CA GLY A 311 0.55 -20.32 -25.15
C GLY A 311 1.59 -21.21 -24.46
N VAL A 312 1.26 -21.75 -23.29
CA VAL A 312 2.15 -22.65 -22.51
C VAL A 312 2.50 -23.91 -23.33
N GLU A 313 1.53 -24.51 -24.01
CA GLU A 313 1.73 -25.71 -24.81
C GLU A 313 2.67 -25.44 -26.00
N GLU A 314 2.48 -24.32 -26.72
CA GLU A 314 3.39 -23.92 -27.80
C GLU A 314 4.80 -23.65 -27.29
N LEU A 315 4.93 -23.02 -26.12
CA LEU A 315 6.23 -22.77 -25.49
C LEU A 315 6.93 -24.06 -25.04
N ALA A 316 6.17 -25.07 -24.62
CA ALA A 316 6.70 -26.39 -24.30
C ALA A 316 7.26 -27.11 -25.55
N GLU A 317 6.58 -26.98 -26.70
CA GLU A 317 7.03 -27.53 -27.98
C GLU A 317 8.17 -26.71 -28.62
N GLN A 318 8.24 -25.41 -28.32
CA GLN A 318 9.16 -24.45 -28.94
C GLN A 318 9.94 -23.63 -27.89
N PRO A 319 10.77 -24.27 -27.03
CA PRO A 319 11.51 -23.59 -25.96
C PRO A 319 12.50 -22.52 -26.45
N GLN A 320 12.90 -22.56 -27.74
CA GLN A 320 13.71 -21.53 -28.37
C GLN A 320 13.05 -20.15 -28.38
N LEU A 321 11.72 -20.05 -28.24
CA LEU A 321 11.01 -18.77 -28.12
C LEU A 321 11.38 -18.04 -26.82
N ILE A 322 11.67 -18.81 -25.77
CA ILE A 322 12.01 -18.32 -24.43
C ILE A 322 13.49 -17.90 -24.36
N THR A 323 14.36 -18.68 -25.00
CA THR A 323 15.82 -18.54 -24.93
C THR A 323 16.41 -17.61 -25.98
N LYS A 324 15.57 -16.81 -26.68
CA LYS A 324 16.04 -15.76 -27.62
C LYS A 324 16.96 -14.75 -26.94
N THR A 325 16.75 -14.48 -25.66
CA THR A 325 17.64 -13.69 -24.81
C THR A 325 18.24 -14.62 -23.74
N PRO A 326 19.48 -14.36 -23.28
CA PRO A 326 20.13 -15.18 -22.26
C PRO A 326 19.45 -15.07 -20.89
N THR A 327 18.81 -13.93 -20.62
CA THR A 327 18.09 -13.68 -19.38
C THR A 327 16.69 -13.08 -19.62
N ASP A 328 15.82 -13.24 -18.63
CA ASP A 328 14.56 -12.53 -18.52
C ASP A 328 14.77 -11.07 -18.04
N PRO A 329 13.70 -10.24 -17.96
CA PRO A 329 13.78 -8.86 -17.46
C PRO A 329 14.22 -8.72 -15.99
N LEU A 330 14.11 -9.79 -15.19
CA LEU A 330 14.56 -9.84 -13.80
C LEU A 330 16.04 -10.26 -13.68
N GLY A 331 16.68 -10.65 -14.79
CA GLY A 331 18.06 -11.16 -14.82
C GLY A 331 18.19 -12.67 -14.60
N SER A 332 17.08 -13.41 -14.52
CA SER A 332 17.08 -14.88 -14.41
C SER A 332 17.51 -15.51 -15.72
N SER A 333 18.21 -16.66 -15.67
CA SER A 333 18.59 -17.40 -16.88
C SER A 333 17.36 -17.90 -17.64
N SER A 334 17.23 -17.52 -18.92
CA SER A 334 16.11 -17.95 -19.76
C SER A 334 16.08 -19.46 -19.99
N GLU A 335 17.23 -20.15 -19.86
CA GLU A 335 17.29 -21.62 -19.91
C GLU A 335 16.64 -22.27 -18.69
N LEU A 336 16.76 -21.65 -17.51
CA LEU A 336 16.05 -22.10 -16.31
C LEU A 336 14.56 -21.79 -16.41
N ILE A 337 14.19 -20.62 -16.93
CA ILE A 337 12.79 -20.27 -17.20
C ILE A 337 12.16 -21.24 -18.20
N ALA A 338 12.87 -21.60 -19.27
CA ALA A 338 12.38 -22.58 -20.23
C ALA A 338 12.03 -23.91 -19.56
N LYS A 339 12.86 -24.40 -18.64
CA LYS A 339 12.58 -25.64 -17.88
C LYS A 339 11.31 -25.56 -17.05
N LEU A 340 10.98 -24.38 -16.49
CA LEU A 340 9.73 -24.18 -15.74
C LEU A 340 8.52 -24.33 -16.66
N TYR A 341 8.56 -23.72 -17.85
CA TYR A 341 7.43 -23.70 -18.79
C TYR A 341 7.27 -25.03 -19.54
N THR A 342 8.37 -25.72 -19.85
CA THR A 342 8.35 -26.93 -20.71
C THR A 342 8.18 -28.24 -19.94
N SER A 343 7.93 -28.21 -18.63
CA SER A 343 7.76 -29.41 -17.81
C SER A 343 6.42 -30.11 -18.07
N THR A 344 6.35 -31.02 -19.03
CA THR A 344 5.07 -31.66 -19.40
C THR A 344 4.55 -32.69 -18.40
N ALA A 345 5.35 -33.10 -17.41
CA ALA A 345 4.98 -34.16 -16.46
C ALA A 345 4.06 -33.68 -15.32
N ASP A 346 4.12 -32.40 -14.96
CA ASP A 346 3.40 -31.83 -13.80
C ASP A 346 2.62 -30.54 -14.13
N ASN A 347 2.76 -30.03 -15.36
CA ASN A 347 1.94 -28.95 -15.90
C ASN A 347 0.46 -29.34 -15.89
N ARG A 348 -0.34 -28.55 -15.18
CA ARG A 348 -1.79 -28.73 -15.10
C ARG A 348 -2.53 -27.41 -15.22
N VAL A 349 -3.55 -27.40 -16.05
CA VAL A 349 -4.53 -26.33 -16.07
C VAL A 349 -5.28 -26.33 -14.74
N ASN A 350 -5.41 -25.15 -14.15
CA ASN A 350 -6.25 -24.92 -12.99
C ASN A 350 -7.30 -23.86 -13.35
N GLU A 351 -8.55 -24.29 -13.49
CA GLU A 351 -9.68 -23.42 -13.80
C GLU A 351 -10.41 -22.91 -12.54
N ARG A 352 -9.81 -23.09 -11.36
CA ARG A 352 -10.37 -22.66 -10.08
C ARG A 352 -10.92 -21.24 -10.16
N GLN A 353 -12.10 -21.06 -9.57
CA GLN A 353 -12.73 -19.76 -9.36
C GLN A 353 -12.46 -19.36 -7.91
N PRO A 354 -11.46 -18.49 -7.65
CA PRO A 354 -11.20 -18.01 -6.29
C PRO A 354 -12.45 -17.31 -5.75
N GLN A 355 -12.71 -17.48 -4.45
CA GLN A 355 -13.89 -16.95 -3.77
C GLN A 355 -13.69 -15.46 -3.45
N ILE A 356 -13.74 -14.64 -4.50
CA ILE A 356 -13.51 -13.20 -4.41
C ILE A 356 -14.86 -12.48 -4.36
N ARG A 357 -14.98 -11.52 -3.45
CA ARG A 357 -16.16 -10.65 -3.34
C ARG A 357 -15.89 -9.36 -4.11
N GLU A 358 -16.95 -8.61 -4.43
CA GLU A 358 -16.79 -7.22 -4.86
C GLU A 358 -16.27 -6.40 -3.68
N THR A 359 -14.94 -6.30 -3.59
CA THR A 359 -14.21 -5.58 -2.54
C THR A 359 -13.98 -4.14 -2.97
N SER A 360 -14.06 -3.22 -2.00
CA SER A 360 -13.67 -1.82 -2.17
C SER A 360 -12.58 -1.47 -1.17
N ALA A 361 -11.53 -0.78 -1.65
CA ALA A 361 -10.46 -0.25 -0.81
C ALA A 361 -10.68 1.21 -0.39
N LEU A 362 -11.86 1.80 -0.65
CA LEU A 362 -12.13 3.20 -0.31
C LEU A 362 -12.26 3.41 1.21
N PRO A 363 -11.40 4.24 1.82
CA PRO A 363 -11.52 4.57 3.23
C PRO A 363 -12.78 5.37 3.51
N VAL A 364 -13.46 5.03 4.62
CA VAL A 364 -14.60 5.79 5.12
C VAL A 364 -14.18 6.47 6.41
N LEU A 365 -14.08 7.80 6.33
CA LEU A 365 -13.78 8.66 7.46
C LEU A 365 -15.10 9.09 8.10
N GLU A 366 -15.34 8.64 9.33
CA GLU A 366 -16.44 9.13 10.15
C GLU A 366 -16.16 10.58 10.56
N PRO A 367 -17.16 11.29 11.10
CA PRO A 367 -16.95 12.64 11.59
C PRO A 367 -15.78 12.74 12.56
N LEU A 368 -14.92 13.74 12.37
CA LEU A 368 -13.72 14.00 13.16
C LEU A 368 -12.63 12.91 13.12
N ASP A 369 -12.75 11.90 12.25
CA ASP A 369 -11.71 10.90 12.07
C ASP A 369 -10.37 11.55 11.66
N TYR A 370 -9.30 11.00 12.21
CA TYR A 370 -7.92 11.36 11.89
C TYR A 370 -7.18 10.09 11.50
N VAL A 371 -6.51 10.10 10.35
CA VAL A 371 -5.72 8.96 9.88
C VAL A 371 -4.34 9.41 9.43
N GLU A 372 -3.32 8.65 9.84
CA GLU A 372 -1.96 8.75 9.30
C GLU A 372 -1.64 7.52 8.47
N PHE A 373 -0.96 7.72 7.35
CA PHE A 373 -0.36 6.70 6.50
C PHE A 373 1.15 6.91 6.50
N HIS A 374 1.91 5.97 7.04
CA HIS A 374 3.37 6.00 7.11
C HIS A 374 3.92 5.06 6.03
N TYR A 375 4.75 5.60 5.14
CA TYR A 375 5.14 4.94 3.88
C TYR A 375 6.37 4.04 4.01
N THR A 376 7.16 4.23 5.06
CA THR A 376 8.43 3.55 5.29
C THR A 376 8.50 3.02 6.72
N ASN A 377 9.42 2.08 6.97
CA ASN A 377 9.72 1.53 8.30
C ASN A 377 8.47 1.02 9.07
N PRO A 378 7.74 0.05 8.51
CA PRO A 378 6.57 -0.51 9.19
C PRO A 378 6.99 -1.11 10.54
N GLU A 379 6.23 -0.84 11.60
CA GLU A 379 6.44 -1.45 12.92
C GLU A 379 6.09 -2.93 12.91
N SER A 380 5.06 -3.30 12.15
CA SER A 380 4.60 -4.67 12.00
C SER A 380 3.88 -4.89 10.66
N VAL A 381 3.77 -6.15 10.27
CA VAL A 381 3.07 -6.57 9.05
C VAL A 381 2.17 -7.75 9.36
N HIS A 382 1.05 -7.84 8.67
CA HIS A 382 0.15 -8.98 8.70
C HIS A 382 0.81 -10.17 8.00
N ARG A 383 0.95 -11.30 8.72
CA ARG A 383 1.55 -12.54 8.21
C ARG A 383 0.96 -13.75 8.93
N ASN A 384 -0.01 -14.39 8.30
CA ASN A 384 -0.54 -15.70 8.71
C ASN A 384 0.11 -16.86 7.94
N TYR A 385 0.84 -16.53 6.87
CA TYR A 385 1.67 -17.44 6.11
C TYR A 385 3.15 -17.02 6.16
N ALA A 386 4.04 -17.99 5.97
CA ALA A 386 5.49 -17.77 5.91
C ALA A 386 6.05 -16.96 7.10
N THR A 387 5.56 -17.23 8.33
CA THR A 387 5.86 -16.42 9.54
C THR A 387 7.34 -16.35 9.90
N ASP A 388 8.11 -17.37 9.49
CA ASP A 388 9.55 -17.49 9.76
C ASP A 388 10.43 -16.78 8.71
N THR A 389 9.81 -16.18 7.69
CA THR A 389 10.52 -15.45 6.64
C THR A 389 10.78 -13.99 7.05
N PRO A 390 11.70 -13.27 6.38
CA PRO A 390 11.90 -11.86 6.64
C PRO A 390 10.63 -11.03 6.32
N GLN A 391 10.59 -9.79 6.80
CA GLN A 391 9.48 -8.88 6.49
C GLN A 391 9.56 -8.42 5.02
N PRO A 392 8.40 -8.15 4.38
CA PRO A 392 8.38 -7.64 3.01
C PRO A 392 9.16 -6.33 2.92
N PRO A 393 9.91 -6.13 1.81
CA PRO A 393 10.74 -4.94 1.63
C PRO A 393 9.93 -3.65 1.49
N VAL A 394 8.64 -3.77 1.14
CA VAL A 394 7.73 -2.65 0.93
C VAL A 394 6.41 -2.94 1.63
N ALA A 395 6.15 -2.24 2.74
CA ALA A 395 4.86 -2.22 3.42
C ALA A 395 4.73 -0.90 4.20
N GLY A 396 3.52 -0.35 4.24
CA GLY A 396 3.18 0.85 5.00
C GLY A 396 2.38 0.48 6.23
N ASN A 397 2.49 1.29 7.28
CA ASN A 397 1.64 1.20 8.45
C ASN A 397 0.83 2.49 8.59
N GLY A 398 -0.38 2.41 9.10
CA GLY A 398 -1.19 3.58 9.37
C GLY A 398 -1.86 3.52 10.73
N ILE A 399 -2.34 4.67 11.18
CA ILE A 399 -3.01 4.86 12.46
C ILE A 399 -4.33 5.57 12.19
N LEU A 400 -5.46 4.92 12.44
CA LEU A 400 -6.78 5.52 12.44
C LEU A 400 -7.18 5.86 13.87
N LYS A 401 -7.55 7.11 14.12
CA LYS A 401 -8.16 7.58 15.36
C LYS A 401 -9.61 7.94 15.08
N ARG A 402 -10.52 7.25 15.76
CA ARG A 402 -11.97 7.46 15.66
C ARG A 402 -12.56 7.81 17.00
N MET A 403 -13.42 8.82 17.03
CA MET A 403 -14.07 9.31 18.23
C MET A 403 -15.59 9.29 18.04
N ILE A 404 -16.29 8.75 19.04
CA ILE A 404 -17.74 8.85 19.17
C ILE A 404 -18.04 9.72 20.38
N GLN A 405 -18.52 10.95 20.13
CA GLN A 405 -18.90 11.90 21.17
C GLN A 405 -20.33 11.67 21.66
N ASP A 406 -21.22 11.21 20.78
CA ASP A 406 -22.60 10.87 21.12
C ASP A 406 -22.83 9.38 20.90
N LEU A 407 -22.82 8.62 22.00
CA LEU A 407 -23.04 7.18 21.97
C LEU A 407 -24.46 6.80 21.52
N HIS A 408 -25.41 7.73 21.51
CA HIS A 408 -26.74 7.45 20.97
C HIS A 408 -26.72 7.11 19.48
N GLN A 409 -25.67 7.51 18.75
CA GLN A 409 -25.41 7.15 17.36
C GLN A 409 -25.09 5.66 17.16
N LEU A 410 -24.62 4.97 18.21
CA LEU A 410 -24.33 3.54 18.14
C LEU A 410 -25.63 2.72 18.15
N LYS A 411 -25.64 1.57 17.49
CA LYS A 411 -26.83 0.72 17.43
C LYS A 411 -27.21 0.20 18.82
N LEU A 412 -28.40 0.52 19.30
CA LEU A 412 -28.98 -0.08 20.50
C LEU A 412 -29.46 -1.50 20.17
N THR A 413 -28.87 -2.52 20.79
CA THR A 413 -29.21 -3.93 20.55
C THR A 413 -30.00 -4.56 21.70
N ALA A 414 -29.91 -3.98 22.90
CA ALA A 414 -30.75 -4.25 24.04
C ALA A 414 -30.85 -2.96 24.87
N THR A 415 -31.76 -2.89 25.86
CA THR A 415 -31.90 -1.71 26.74
C THR A 415 -30.58 -1.32 27.41
N ASN A 416 -29.69 -2.28 27.64
CA ASN A 416 -28.41 -2.10 28.29
C ASN A 416 -27.20 -2.35 27.38
N GLN A 417 -27.40 -2.47 26.06
CA GLN A 417 -26.32 -2.81 25.13
C GLN A 417 -26.34 -1.91 23.90
N ARG A 418 -25.18 -1.31 23.61
CA ARG A 418 -24.89 -0.64 22.34
C ARG A 418 -23.75 -1.34 21.63
N VAL A 419 -23.83 -1.43 20.31
CA VAL A 419 -22.80 -2.02 19.47
C VAL A 419 -22.18 -0.98 18.56
N TRP A 420 -20.86 -0.86 18.65
CA TRP A 420 -20.04 -0.05 17.78
C TRP A 420 -19.34 -0.93 16.76
N GLN A 421 -19.58 -0.66 15.48
CA GLN A 421 -18.87 -1.32 14.39
C GLN A 421 -17.63 -0.50 14.02
N LEU A 422 -16.47 -1.11 14.16
CA LEU A 422 -15.20 -0.60 13.63
C LEU A 422 -14.96 -1.30 12.30
N ASN A 423 -14.81 -0.54 11.22
CA ASN A 423 -14.59 -1.05 9.87
C ASN A 423 -13.51 -0.21 9.18
N TRP A 424 -12.60 -0.87 8.50
CA TRP A 424 -11.49 -0.25 7.80
C TRP A 424 -11.11 -1.08 6.55
N PRO A 425 -10.78 -0.46 5.40
CA PRO A 425 -10.47 -1.21 4.17
C PRO A 425 -9.08 -1.88 4.21
N TYR A 426 -8.24 -1.54 5.17
CA TYR A 426 -6.90 -2.08 5.35
C TYR A 426 -6.85 -3.04 6.54
N VAL A 427 -5.95 -4.03 6.49
CA VAL A 427 -5.83 -5.05 7.54
C VAL A 427 -5.38 -4.41 8.86
N ILE A 428 -6.14 -4.63 9.92
CA ILE A 428 -5.90 -4.12 11.27
C ILE A 428 -4.88 -5.03 11.97
N LEU A 429 -3.78 -4.44 12.41
CA LEU A 429 -2.66 -5.12 13.07
C LEU A 429 -2.75 -5.06 14.60
N ALA A 430 -3.29 -3.96 15.12
CA ALA A 430 -3.42 -3.69 16.55
C ALA A 430 -4.54 -2.68 16.79
N GLY A 431 -5.07 -2.63 18.02
CA GLY A 431 -6.12 -1.70 18.37
C GLY A 431 -6.24 -1.42 19.86
N GLN A 432 -6.66 -0.21 20.18
CA GLN A 432 -6.99 0.21 21.53
C GLN A 432 -8.34 0.93 21.53
N ILE A 433 -9.12 0.73 22.60
CA ILE A 433 -10.35 1.45 22.87
C ILE A 433 -10.17 2.18 24.20
N ASN A 434 -10.55 3.45 24.23
CA ASN A 434 -10.54 4.27 25.43
C ASN A 434 -11.94 4.82 25.66
N LEU A 435 -12.52 4.55 26.83
CA LEU A 435 -13.85 5.03 27.18
C LEU A 435 -13.73 6.07 28.30
N GLU A 436 -14.24 7.27 28.08
CA GLU A 436 -14.40 8.28 29.12
C GLU A 436 -15.71 8.02 29.87
N LEU A 437 -15.61 7.69 31.15
CA LEU A 437 -16.76 7.32 31.97
C LEU A 437 -17.29 8.51 32.77
N THR A 438 -18.60 8.54 32.98
CA THR A 438 -19.28 9.50 33.87
C THR A 438 -19.09 9.15 35.34
N SER A 439 -18.94 7.85 35.66
CA SER A 439 -18.60 7.31 36.98
C SER A 439 -17.77 6.02 36.83
N THR A 440 -16.88 5.76 37.78
CA THR A 440 -16.05 4.53 37.82
C THR A 440 -16.55 3.49 38.82
N GLU A 441 -17.64 3.78 39.54
CA GLU A 441 -18.17 2.87 40.59
C GLU A 441 -18.61 1.53 40.03
N ILE A 442 -19.30 1.53 38.88
CA ILE A 442 -19.76 0.32 38.20
C ILE A 442 -19.49 0.45 36.69
N PRO A 443 -18.33 -0.05 36.21
CA PRO A 443 -17.92 0.17 34.83
C PRO A 443 -18.69 -0.73 33.84
N PRO A 444 -18.74 -0.33 32.56
CA PRO A 444 -19.36 -1.14 31.51
C PRO A 444 -18.56 -2.42 31.23
N CYS A 445 -19.27 -3.50 30.92
CA CYS A 445 -18.68 -4.73 30.40
C CYS A 445 -18.43 -4.58 28.90
N ILE A 446 -17.20 -4.83 28.45
CA ILE A 446 -16.82 -4.69 27.05
C ILE A 446 -16.52 -6.06 26.45
N SER A 447 -17.04 -6.29 25.25
CA SER A 447 -16.74 -7.50 24.48
C SER A 447 -16.58 -7.21 22.99
N VAL A 448 -15.81 -8.05 22.31
CA VAL A 448 -15.55 -7.95 20.88
C VAL A 448 -16.06 -9.19 20.14
N SER A 449 -16.52 -8.98 18.91
CA SER A 449 -16.93 -10.03 18.01
C SER A 449 -16.50 -9.74 16.57
N HIS A 450 -16.18 -10.79 15.82
CA HIS A 450 -16.01 -10.69 14.36
C HIS A 450 -17.36 -10.73 13.62
N ASN A 451 -18.37 -11.41 14.17
CA ASN A 451 -19.60 -11.77 13.44
C ASN A 451 -20.91 -11.47 14.18
N GLN A 452 -20.84 -10.79 15.33
CA GLN A 452 -21.93 -10.52 16.28
C GLN A 452 -22.61 -11.76 16.89
N LYS A 453 -22.15 -12.98 16.58
CA LYS A 453 -22.67 -14.24 17.14
C LYS A 453 -21.84 -14.72 18.32
N SER A 454 -20.51 -14.65 18.20
CA SER A 454 -19.57 -15.09 19.22
C SER A 454 -18.84 -13.90 19.82
N TRP A 455 -18.94 -13.71 21.14
CA TRP A 455 -18.39 -12.55 21.84
C TRP A 455 -17.28 -12.97 22.79
N THR A 456 -16.17 -12.24 22.75
CA THR A 456 -15.03 -12.39 23.65
C THR A 456 -15.00 -11.21 24.60
N SER A 457 -15.04 -11.47 25.91
CA SER A 457 -14.90 -10.41 26.91
C SER A 457 -13.50 -9.80 26.84
N LEU A 458 -13.43 -8.48 26.90
CA LEU A 458 -12.19 -7.72 26.94
C LEU A 458 -11.96 -7.18 28.34
N GLN A 459 -10.73 -7.34 28.81
CA GLN A 459 -10.28 -6.73 30.06
C GLN A 459 -9.72 -5.34 29.77
N GLY A 460 -9.86 -4.43 30.73
CA GLY A 460 -9.31 -3.09 30.62
C GLY A 460 -8.71 -2.61 31.94
N THR A 461 -7.87 -1.59 31.84
CA THR A 461 -7.22 -0.94 32.97
C THR A 461 -7.80 0.46 33.15
N PHE A 462 -7.97 0.88 34.41
CA PHE A 462 -8.46 2.21 34.73
C PHE A 462 -7.32 3.20 34.94
N GLU A 463 -7.48 4.38 34.34
CA GLU A 463 -6.69 5.56 34.68
C GLU A 463 -7.66 6.74 34.89
N LYS A 464 -7.77 7.22 36.14
CA LYS A 464 -8.76 8.25 36.53
C LYS A 464 -10.18 7.80 36.14
N ASN A 465 -10.86 8.55 35.27
CA ASN A 465 -12.19 8.25 34.75
C ASN A 465 -12.17 7.57 33.37
N ARG A 466 -11.04 7.01 32.95
CA ARG A 466 -10.89 6.35 31.65
C ARG A 466 -10.66 4.86 31.80
N LEU A 467 -11.38 4.09 30.98
CA LEU A 467 -11.19 2.65 30.83
C LEU A 467 -10.44 2.38 29.52
N HIS A 468 -9.24 1.83 29.64
CA HIS A 468 -8.33 1.52 28.53
C HIS A 468 -8.39 0.02 28.21
N ILE A 469 -8.66 -0.33 26.96
CA ILE A 469 -8.87 -1.71 26.53
C ILE A 469 -8.01 -1.99 25.31
N SER A 470 -7.27 -3.11 25.32
CA SER A 470 -6.51 -3.56 24.15
C SER A 470 -7.28 -4.58 23.33
N LEU A 471 -7.22 -4.45 22.01
CA LEU A 471 -7.72 -5.44 21.04
C LEU A 471 -6.61 -6.39 20.56
N ASN A 472 -5.36 -6.17 20.95
CA ASN A 472 -4.18 -6.80 20.34
C ASN A 472 -4.21 -8.33 20.45
N ASP A 473 -4.52 -8.87 21.62
CA ASP A 473 -4.59 -10.32 21.84
C ASP A 473 -5.73 -10.97 21.05
N TRP A 474 -6.84 -10.25 20.89
CA TRP A 474 -7.96 -10.74 20.09
C TRP A 474 -7.61 -10.74 18.60
N ILE A 475 -7.02 -9.65 18.08
CA ILE A 475 -6.57 -9.53 16.68
C ILE A 475 -5.56 -10.64 16.34
N LYS A 476 -4.53 -10.83 17.17
CA LYS A 476 -3.49 -11.84 16.96
C LYS A 476 -4.00 -13.29 16.92
N LYS A 477 -5.15 -13.56 17.54
CA LYS A 477 -5.76 -14.89 17.58
C LYS A 477 -6.71 -15.16 16.41
N GLN A 478 -6.98 -14.16 15.55
CA GLN A 478 -7.86 -14.37 14.41
C GLN A 478 -7.16 -15.22 13.34
N PRO A 479 -7.85 -16.21 12.77
CA PRO A 479 -7.26 -17.12 11.77
C PRO A 479 -7.08 -16.47 10.38
N THR A 480 -7.62 -15.27 10.19
CA THR A 480 -7.60 -14.50 8.93
C THR A 480 -7.39 -13.03 9.24
N ALA A 481 -6.91 -12.27 8.26
CA ALA A 481 -6.85 -10.81 8.31
C ALA A 481 -8.13 -10.15 8.86
N VAL A 482 -7.96 -9.15 9.73
CA VAL A 482 -9.06 -8.44 10.39
C VAL A 482 -9.27 -7.09 9.72
N TYR A 483 -10.44 -6.89 9.11
CA TYR A 483 -10.84 -5.60 8.49
C TYR A 483 -11.94 -4.89 9.28
N HIS A 484 -12.60 -5.62 10.18
CA HIS A 484 -13.67 -5.08 11.01
C HIS A 484 -13.81 -5.87 12.30
N CYS A 485 -14.42 -5.23 13.29
CA CYS A 485 -14.89 -5.87 14.51
C CYS A 485 -16.10 -5.11 15.08
N PHE A 486 -16.88 -5.81 15.89
CA PHE A 486 -18.00 -5.26 16.63
C PHE A 486 -17.63 -5.18 18.10
N ILE A 487 -17.75 -3.99 18.68
CA ILE A 487 -17.50 -3.72 20.10
C ILE A 487 -18.85 -3.55 20.78
N ARG A 488 -19.16 -4.41 21.73
CA ARG A 488 -20.35 -4.28 22.57
C ARG A 488 -19.99 -3.56 23.84
N LEU A 489 -20.70 -2.46 24.08
CA LEU A 489 -20.70 -1.71 25.31
C LEU A 489 -21.94 -2.15 26.10
N GLU A 490 -21.75 -2.75 27.27
CA GLU A 490 -22.85 -3.27 28.08
C GLU A 490 -22.86 -2.64 29.47
N SER A 491 -24.00 -2.04 29.84
CA SER A 491 -24.22 -1.50 31.18
C SER A 491 -24.66 -2.61 32.15
N PRO A 492 -24.04 -2.71 33.33
CA PRO A 492 -24.39 -3.70 34.35
C PRO A 492 -25.73 -3.42 35.04
N ASN A 493 -26.22 -2.17 35.01
CA ASN A 493 -27.44 -1.75 35.73
C ASN A 493 -28.72 -1.79 34.87
N GLN A 494 -28.71 -2.53 33.75
CA GLN A 494 -29.81 -2.59 32.79
C GLN A 494 -30.23 -1.23 32.16
N THR A 495 -29.39 -0.20 32.27
CA THR A 495 -29.59 1.13 31.67
C THR A 495 -28.81 1.28 30.38
N ASP A 496 -29.19 2.24 29.54
CA ASP A 496 -28.45 2.53 28.31
C ASP A 496 -26.96 2.86 28.60
N PRO A 497 -25.98 2.21 27.94
CA PRO A 497 -24.55 2.51 28.09
C PRO A 497 -24.17 3.98 27.86
N ALA A 498 -24.96 4.74 27.08
CA ALA A 498 -24.76 6.17 26.87
C ALA A 498 -24.89 7.00 28.16
N ALA A 499 -25.54 6.48 29.21
CA ALA A 499 -25.59 7.12 30.52
C ALA A 499 -24.26 6.98 31.31
N LEU A 500 -23.45 5.97 30.99
CA LEU A 500 -22.20 5.66 31.70
C LEU A 500 -20.95 6.11 30.95
N ILE A 501 -21.02 6.17 29.62
CA ILE A 501 -19.88 6.46 28.76
C ILE A 501 -20.16 7.78 28.04
N LYS A 502 -19.36 8.79 28.35
CA LYS A 502 -19.45 10.13 27.76
C LYS A 502 -18.81 10.19 26.37
N GLN A 503 -17.74 9.42 26.16
CA GLN A 503 -17.02 9.37 24.88
C GLN A 503 -16.37 8.01 24.70
N ALA A 504 -16.33 7.53 23.46
CA ALA A 504 -15.59 6.34 23.08
C ALA A 504 -14.58 6.66 21.97
N ASP A 505 -13.30 6.38 22.23
CA ASP A 505 -12.21 6.56 21.27
C ASP A 505 -11.66 5.19 20.87
N ALA A 506 -11.29 5.04 19.59
CA ALA A 506 -10.55 3.90 19.08
C ALA A 506 -9.30 4.39 18.35
N GLU A 507 -8.16 3.76 18.64
CA GLU A 507 -6.93 3.88 17.84
C GLU A 507 -6.64 2.51 17.21
N LEU A 508 -6.67 2.44 15.88
CA LEU A 508 -6.41 1.22 15.11
C LEU A 508 -5.14 1.38 14.29
N ARG A 509 -4.22 0.44 14.42
CA ARG A 509 -3.04 0.33 13.54
C ARG A 509 -3.34 -0.62 12.40
N PHE A 510 -2.96 -0.26 11.19
CA PHE A 510 -3.25 -1.06 10.00
C PHE A 510 -2.08 -1.13 9.03
N GLN A 511 -2.05 -2.13 8.16
CA GLN A 511 -1.10 -2.24 7.05
C GLN A 511 -1.75 -1.85 5.72
N PHE A 512 -1.02 -1.10 4.90
CA PHE A 512 -1.39 -0.81 3.51
C PHE A 512 -0.18 -0.96 2.58
N ALA A 513 -0.42 -1.04 1.28
CA ALA A 513 0.61 -1.04 0.26
C ALA A 513 0.99 0.42 -0.09
N PRO A 514 2.23 0.88 0.18
CA PRO A 514 2.64 2.27 -0.06
C PRO A 514 2.46 2.71 -1.51
N ARG A 515 2.66 1.79 -2.48
CA ARG A 515 2.51 2.10 -3.91
C ARG A 515 1.07 2.48 -4.27
N ALA A 516 0.07 1.92 -3.59
CA ALA A 516 -1.35 2.14 -3.90
C ALA A 516 -1.89 3.51 -3.49
N LEU A 517 -1.19 4.20 -2.57
CA LEU A 517 -1.63 5.49 -2.05
C LEU A 517 -0.66 6.58 -2.54
N ALA A 518 -1.06 7.35 -3.54
CA ALA A 518 -0.16 8.30 -4.19
C ALA A 518 0.49 9.29 -3.21
N HIS A 519 1.77 9.56 -3.41
CA HIS A 519 2.54 10.56 -2.65
C HIS A 519 3.47 11.33 -3.58
N ILE A 520 4.28 12.23 -3.01
CA ILE A 520 5.33 12.95 -3.71
C ILE A 520 6.36 11.96 -4.28
N THR A 521 6.66 12.08 -5.57
CA THR A 521 7.79 11.38 -6.20
C THR A 521 8.62 12.34 -7.04
N GLN A 522 9.71 11.84 -7.60
CA GLN A 522 10.39 12.50 -8.71
C GLN A 522 9.40 12.73 -9.87
N GLY A 523 9.46 13.91 -10.50
CA GLY A 523 8.64 14.26 -11.66
C GLY A 523 7.32 14.96 -11.32
N ASN A 524 6.25 14.59 -12.02
CA ASN A 524 4.96 15.26 -11.90
C ASN A 524 4.21 14.87 -10.61
N ASN A 525 3.70 15.88 -9.90
CA ASN A 525 2.99 15.74 -8.63
C ASN A 525 1.60 16.42 -8.71
N ASP A 526 0.89 16.07 -9.79
CA ASP A 526 -0.53 16.37 -9.97
C ASP A 526 -1.37 15.23 -9.40
N PHE A 527 -2.30 15.57 -8.52
CA PHE A 527 -3.17 14.64 -7.82
C PHE A 527 -4.64 14.96 -8.07
N GLU A 528 -5.46 13.92 -7.97
CA GLU A 528 -6.91 13.99 -8.01
C GLU A 528 -7.45 13.47 -6.68
N LEU A 529 -8.31 14.25 -6.02
CA LEU A 529 -9.19 13.74 -4.98
C LEU A 529 -10.62 13.75 -5.49
N LYS A 530 -11.30 12.61 -5.37
CA LYS A 530 -12.75 12.49 -5.54
C LYS A 530 -13.38 12.02 -4.24
N LEU A 531 -14.47 12.62 -3.83
CA LEU A 531 -15.34 12.09 -2.79
C LEU A 531 -16.33 11.14 -3.44
N ALA A 532 -16.24 9.85 -3.10
CA ALA A 532 -17.17 8.85 -3.63
C ALA A 532 -18.62 9.06 -3.13
N THR A 533 -18.80 9.90 -2.10
CA THR A 533 -20.10 10.32 -1.60
C THR A 533 -20.04 11.81 -1.30
N GLU A 534 -20.96 12.56 -1.89
CA GLU A 534 -21.10 14.00 -1.64
C GLU A 534 -21.43 14.27 -0.16
N PRO A 535 -20.78 15.27 0.46
CA PRO A 535 -21.14 15.73 1.79
C PRO A 535 -22.62 16.11 1.88
N ALA A 536 -23.29 15.69 2.95
CA ALA A 536 -24.67 16.11 3.23
C ALA A 536 -24.70 17.54 3.78
N GLY A 537 -24.53 18.54 2.91
CA GLY A 537 -24.54 19.96 3.25
C GLY A 537 -23.15 20.59 3.35
N ASN A 538 -23.07 21.76 3.99
CA ASN A 538 -21.81 22.51 4.12
C ASN A 538 -20.76 21.70 4.89
N THR A 539 -19.59 21.52 4.29
CA THR A 539 -18.46 20.77 4.84
C THR A 539 -17.34 21.74 5.26
N LYS A 540 -16.70 21.48 6.40
CA LYS A 540 -15.41 22.07 6.80
C LYS A 540 -14.24 21.44 6.04
N GLY A 541 -14.50 20.35 5.34
CA GLY A 541 -13.59 19.72 4.39
C GLY A 541 -12.69 18.65 5.01
N LEU A 542 -11.94 18.01 4.11
CA LEU A 542 -10.85 17.11 4.45
C LEU A 542 -9.54 17.89 4.49
N LYS A 543 -8.90 17.95 5.65
CA LYS A 543 -7.50 18.43 5.72
C LYS A 543 -6.58 17.31 5.27
N VAL A 544 -5.78 17.57 4.25
CA VAL A 544 -4.73 16.68 3.74
C VAL A 544 -3.38 17.27 4.07
N SER A 545 -2.42 16.44 4.49
CA SER A 545 -1.03 16.85 4.67
C SER A 545 -0.07 15.81 4.13
N LEU A 546 0.80 16.21 3.22
CA LEU A 546 1.85 15.38 2.63
C LEU A 546 3.19 15.78 3.24
N ILE A 547 3.93 14.80 3.75
CA ILE A 547 5.20 15.00 4.44
C ILE A 547 6.23 14.07 3.81
N TRP A 548 7.32 14.64 3.32
CA TRP A 548 8.42 13.90 2.71
C TRP A 548 9.76 14.46 3.15
N LYS A 549 10.79 13.66 2.91
CA LYS A 549 12.18 13.96 3.22
C LYS A 549 12.95 14.20 1.93
N GLU A 550 13.80 15.22 1.96
CA GLU A 550 14.78 15.52 0.92
C GLU A 550 16.17 15.47 1.56
N ILE A 551 17.01 14.59 1.06
CA ILE A 551 18.42 14.49 1.44
C ILE A 551 19.21 15.30 0.41
N ASP A 552 20.09 16.17 0.89
CA ASP A 552 20.96 16.99 0.06
C ASP A 552 22.08 16.19 -0.63
#